data_AF-A0A7D5RQM3-F1
#
_entry.id   AF-A0A7D5RQM3-F1
#
_cell.length_a   1.000
_cell.length_b   1.000
_cell.length_c   1.000
_cell.angle_alpha   90.00
_cell.angle_beta   90.00
_cell.angle_gamma   90.00
#
_symmetry.space_group_name_H-M   'P 1'
#
loop_
_entity.id
_entity.type
_entity.pdbx_description
1 polymer ?
#
loop_
_entity_poly.entity_id
_entity_poly.type
_entity_poly.pdbx_seq_one_letter_code
_entity_poly.pdbx_strand_id
1 'polypeptide(L)'
;MYSHEQVTKLIWFNAESPKRETPLGNKPSIEVASKMAELLDVSLDYLVGKTDVLLDSKILNRIIEIQKLSADEQKTVFSLLDAFLRDTKTRKAYAS
;
A
#
# COMPACT_ATOMS: atom_id res chain seq x y z
N MET A 1 -13.56 -2.02 4.89
CA MET A 1 -12.36 -1.50 4.22
C MET A 1 -12.84 -0.72 3.00
N TYR A 2 -12.35 0.51 2.80
CA TYR A 2 -12.80 1.37 1.69
C TYR A 2 -12.24 0.87 0.36
N SER A 3 -13.03 0.92 -0.72
CA SER A 3 -12.53 0.65 -2.07
C SER A 3 -11.65 1.79 -2.59
N HIS A 4 -10.81 1.53 -3.60
CA HIS A 4 -10.01 2.56 -4.28
C HIS A 4 -10.89 3.76 -4.69
N GLU A 5 -12.05 3.51 -5.29
CA GLU A 5 -13.00 4.56 -5.70
C GLU A 5 -13.52 5.40 -4.52
N GLN A 6 -13.81 4.77 -3.37
CA GLN A 6 -14.27 5.47 -2.16
C GLN A 6 -13.18 6.35 -1.56
N VAL A 7 -11.94 5.85 -1.56
CA VAL A 7 -10.75 6.60 -1.11
C VAL A 7 -10.51 7.81 -2.01
N THR A 8 -10.56 7.64 -3.34
CA THR A 8 -10.45 8.74 -4.29
C THR A 8 -11.51 9.80 -4.02
N LYS A 9 -12.79 9.42 -3.90
CA LYS A 9 -13.88 10.37 -3.63
C LYS A 9 -13.70 11.16 -2.33
N LEU A 10 -13.19 10.54 -1.27
CA LEU A 10 -12.93 11.21 0.01
C LEU A 10 -11.82 12.26 -0.09
N ILE A 11 -10.78 11.99 -0.88
CA ILE A 11 -9.69 12.95 -1.15
C ILE A 11 -10.23 14.20 -1.87
N TRP A 12 -11.09 14.01 -2.88
CA TRP A 12 -11.61 15.11 -3.67
C TRP A 12 -12.70 15.90 -2.93
N PHE A 13 -13.56 15.25 -2.14
CA PHE A 13 -14.63 15.91 -1.40
C PHE A 13 -14.11 16.84 -0.30
N ASN A 14 -13.01 16.49 0.37
CA ASN A 14 -12.43 17.32 1.44
C ASN A 14 -11.61 18.52 0.90
N ALA A 15 -11.46 18.64 -0.42
CA ALA A 15 -10.69 19.69 -1.09
C ALA A 15 -11.55 20.87 -1.61
N GLU A 16 -12.86 20.89 -1.36
CA GLU A 16 -13.77 21.87 -1.98
C GLU A 16 -14.08 23.08 -1.08
N SER A 17 -13.49 24.23 -1.43
CA SER A 17 -14.23 25.50 -1.49
C SER A 17 -14.70 25.70 -2.94
N PRO A 18 -15.96 26.06 -3.20
CA PRO A 18 -16.56 26.00 -4.52
C PRO A 18 -16.16 27.25 -5.31
N LYS A 19 -15.04 27.20 -6.00
CA LYS A 19 -14.72 27.98 -7.22
C LYS A 19 -13.27 27.75 -7.61
N ARG A 20 -13.05 26.84 -8.57
CA ARG A 20 -12.15 27.00 -9.73
C ARG A 20 -12.12 25.71 -10.52
N GLU A 21 -12.68 25.77 -11.72
CA GLU A 21 -12.49 24.77 -12.76
C GLU A 21 -11.04 24.81 -13.24
N THR A 22 -10.25 23.78 -12.92
CA THR A 22 -9.26 23.21 -13.87
C THR A 22 -9.14 21.70 -13.61
N PRO A 23 -8.98 20.84 -14.64
CA PRO A 23 -8.85 19.38 -14.47
C PRO A 23 -7.52 18.92 -13.84
N LEU A 24 -6.70 19.85 -13.35
CA LEU A 24 -5.34 19.66 -12.83
C LEU A 24 -5.11 20.72 -11.75
N GLY A 25 -5.66 20.57 -10.55
CA GLY A 25 -5.65 21.76 -9.68
C GLY A 25 -5.98 21.62 -8.21
N ASN A 26 -5.65 20.49 -7.57
CA ASN A 26 -5.30 20.42 -6.14
C ASN A 26 -4.79 19.01 -5.83
N LYS A 27 -3.58 18.66 -6.30
CA LYS A 27 -2.89 17.50 -5.74
C LYS A 27 -2.68 17.80 -4.25
N PRO A 28 -3.16 16.96 -3.32
CA PRO A 28 -2.91 17.18 -1.90
C PRO A 28 -1.41 17.35 -1.68
N SER A 29 -1.03 18.22 -0.75
CA SER A 29 0.38 18.28 -0.34
C SER A 29 0.81 16.89 0.16
N ILE A 30 2.11 16.61 0.13
CA ILE A 30 2.66 15.33 0.61
C ILE A 30 2.17 15.06 2.04
N GLU A 31 2.13 16.09 2.88
CA GLU A 31 1.65 15.99 4.27
C GLU A 31 0.17 15.57 4.36
N VAL A 32 -0.70 16.16 3.54
CA VAL A 32 -2.12 15.81 3.50
C VAL A 32 -2.29 14.38 2.99
N ALA A 33 -1.59 14.02 1.91
CA ALA A 33 -1.64 12.67 1.37
C ALA A 33 -1.16 11.61 2.39
N SER A 34 -0.08 11.88 3.12
CA SER A 34 0.42 10.98 4.18
C SER A 34 -0.61 10.80 5.30
N LYS A 35 -1.20 11.90 5.82
CA LYS A 35 -2.25 11.82 6.86
C LYS A 35 -3.49 11.04 6.39
N MET A 36 -3.84 11.15 5.11
CA MET A 36 -4.95 10.40 4.53
C MET A 36 -4.62 8.92 4.38
N ALA A 37 -3.39 8.58 3.97
CA ALA A 37 -2.93 7.20 3.89
C ALA A 37 -2.99 6.52 5.26
N GLU A 38 -2.50 7.22 6.30
CA GLU A 38 -2.56 6.77 7.70
C GLU A 38 -4.01 6.57 8.18
N LEU A 39 -4.90 7.55 7.95
CA LEU A 39 -6.31 7.46 8.36
C LEU A 39 -7.06 6.31 7.69
N LEU A 40 -6.73 6.01 6.44
CA LEU A 40 -7.37 4.97 5.64
C LEU A 40 -6.73 3.59 5.81
N ASP A 41 -5.63 3.49 6.58
CA ASP A 41 -4.86 2.26 6.80
C ASP A 41 -4.33 1.65 5.48
N VAL A 42 -3.86 2.50 4.57
CA VAL A 42 -3.34 2.10 3.25
C VAL A 42 -1.96 2.71 2.99
N SER A 43 -1.20 2.15 2.06
CA SER A 43 0.07 2.76 1.63
C SER A 43 -0.15 4.03 0.80
N LEU A 44 0.79 4.98 0.89
CA LEU A 44 0.77 6.20 0.06
C LEU A 44 0.77 5.85 -1.44
N ASP A 45 1.52 4.82 -1.85
CA ASP A 45 1.56 4.38 -3.25
C ASP A 45 0.20 3.85 -3.74
N TYR A 46 -0.55 3.17 -2.87
CA TYR A 46 -1.92 2.76 -3.16
C TYR A 46 -2.86 3.98 -3.25
N LEU A 47 -2.72 4.91 -2.30
CA LEU A 47 -3.53 6.13 -2.23
C LEU A 47 -3.39 6.99 -3.50
N VAL A 48 -2.18 7.10 -4.04
CA VAL A 48 -1.90 7.91 -5.24
C VAL A 48 -2.00 7.12 -6.56
N GLY A 49 -2.43 5.85 -6.51
CA GLY A 49 -2.65 5.02 -7.70
C GLY A 49 -1.36 4.57 -8.42
N LYS A 50 -0.23 4.49 -7.70
CA LYS A 50 1.02 3.90 -8.23
C LYS A 50 1.03 2.38 -8.18
N THR A 51 0.14 1.79 -7.38
CA THR A 51 -0.06 0.35 -7.27
C THR A 51 -1.53 0.03 -7.02
N ASP A 52 -2.03 -1.03 -7.62
CA ASP A 52 -3.34 -1.61 -7.31
C ASP A 52 -3.26 -2.57 -6.10
N VAL A 53 -2.05 -2.84 -5.60
CA VAL A 53 -1.82 -3.73 -4.47
C VAL A 53 -2.03 -2.96 -3.18
N LEU A 54 -3.13 -3.30 -2.50
CA LEU A 54 -3.42 -2.84 -1.16
C LEU A 54 -2.52 -3.58 -0.16
N LEU A 55 -1.50 -2.89 0.33
CA LEU A 55 -0.73 -3.36 1.47
C LEU A 55 -1.43 -2.90 2.74
N ASP A 56 -2.04 -3.83 3.46
CA ASP A 56 -2.55 -3.53 4.78
C ASP A 56 -1.40 -3.22 5.76
N SER A 57 -1.71 -2.48 6.82
CA SER A 57 -0.70 -2.10 7.81
C SER A 57 -0.07 -3.28 8.56
N LYS A 58 -0.72 -4.45 8.59
CA LYS A 58 -0.12 -5.64 9.21
C LYS A 58 1.04 -6.16 8.37
N ILE A 59 0.89 -6.17 7.05
CA ILE A 59 1.97 -6.57 6.12
C ILE A 59 3.12 -5.56 6.22
N LEU A 60 2.82 -4.25 6.19
CA LEU A 60 3.83 -3.21 6.32
C LEU A 60 4.61 -3.32 7.63
N ASN A 61 3.91 -3.47 8.76
CA ASN A 61 4.53 -3.62 10.07
C ASN A 61 5.43 -4.87 10.13
N ARG A 62 5.00 -6.01 9.56
CA ARG A 62 5.84 -7.21 9.50
C ARG A 62 7.12 -6.96 8.71
N ILE A 63 7.05 -6.27 7.57
CA ILE A 63 8.24 -5.92 6.78
C ILE A 63 9.18 -5.02 7.59
N ILE A 64 8.63 -4.01 8.29
CA ILE A 64 9.42 -3.12 9.16
C ILE A 64 10.14 -3.90 10.26
N GLU A 65 9.45 -4.84 10.93
CA GLU A 65 10.08 -5.68 11.96
C GLU A 65 11.17 -6.58 11.37
N ILE A 66 10.99 -7.15 10.17
CA ILE A 66 12.02 -7.92 9.47
C ILE A 66 13.26 -7.06 9.15
N GLN A 67 13.08 -5.77 8.87
CA GLN A 67 14.20 -4.85 8.63
C GLN A 67 15.00 -4.51 9.89
N LYS A 68 14.43 -4.73 11.08
CA LYS A 68 15.11 -4.49 12.36
C LYS A 68 15.89 -5.70 12.88
N LEU A 69 15.74 -6.86 12.24
CA LEU A 69 16.45 -8.09 12.62
C LEU A 69 17.96 -8.00 12.30
N SER A 70 18.75 -8.89 12.91
CA SER A 70 20.13 -9.06 12.48
C SER A 70 20.20 -9.61 11.04
N ALA A 71 21.35 -9.43 10.38
CA ALA A 71 21.54 -9.86 9.00
C ALA A 71 21.29 -11.38 8.82
N ASP A 72 21.70 -12.20 9.79
CA ASP A 72 21.53 -13.65 9.73
C ASP A 72 20.07 -14.08 9.93
N GLU A 73 19.36 -13.44 10.87
CA GLU A 73 17.93 -13.66 11.08
C GLU A 73 17.11 -13.22 9.86
N GLN A 74 17.42 -12.03 9.32
CA GLN A 74 16.77 -11.50 8.13
C GLN A 74 16.97 -12.44 6.93
N LYS A 75 18.19 -12.92 6.70
CA LYS A 75 18.49 -13.92 5.66
C LYS A 75 17.67 -15.20 5.83
N THR A 76 17.51 -15.66 7.07
CA THR A 76 16.71 -16.85 7.39
C THR A 76 15.24 -16.63 7.06
N VAL A 77 14.67 -15.48 7.46
CA VAL A 77 13.28 -15.13 7.15
C VAL A 77 13.04 -15.06 5.64
N PHE A 78 13.93 -14.41 4.89
CA PHE A 78 13.80 -14.32 3.44
C PHE A 78 13.92 -15.69 2.76
N SER A 79 14.84 -16.54 3.21
CA SER A 79 14.98 -17.90 2.68
C SER A 79 13.70 -18.72 2.85
N LEU A 80 13.04 -18.61 4.01
CA LEU A 80 11.77 -19.29 4.27
C LEU A 80 10.64 -18.74 3.40
N LEU A 81 10.56 -17.42 3.27
CA LEU A 81 9.55 -16.73 2.46
C LEU A 81 9.70 -17.12 0.97
N ASP A 82 10.91 -17.13 0.45
CA ASP A 82 11.22 -17.52 -0.92
C ASP A 82 10.88 -18.99 -1.19
N ALA A 83 11.23 -19.88 -0.26
CA ALA A 83 10.90 -21.30 -0.36
C ALA A 83 9.38 -21.51 -0.44
N PHE A 84 8.63 -20.85 0.44
CA PHE A 84 7.17 -20.97 0.49
C PHE A 84 6.48 -20.40 -0.76
N LEU A 85 6.95 -19.24 -1.26
CA LEU A 85 6.43 -18.63 -2.48
C LEU A 85 6.74 -19.49 -3.71
N ARG A 86 7.95 -20.03 -3.81
CA ARG A 86 8.34 -20.94 -4.89
C ARG A 86 7.45 -22.18 -4.92
N ASP A 87 7.35 -22.86 -3.79
CA ASP A 87 6.55 -24.08 -3.64
C ASP A 87 5.07 -23.83 -3.99
N THR A 88 4.50 -22.71 -3.55
CA THR A 88 3.13 -22.31 -3.91
C THR A 88 2.96 -22.06 -5.42
N LYS A 89 3.89 -21.37 -6.07
CA LYS A 89 3.86 -21.14 -7.53
C LYS A 89 3.97 -22.46 -8.28
N THR A 90 4.87 -23.34 -7.85
CA THR A 90 5.06 -24.68 -8.41
C THR A 90 3.78 -25.51 -8.32
N ARG A 91 3.13 -25.58 -7.15
CA ARG A 91 1.85 -26.30 -6.99
C ARG A 91 0.76 -25.75 -7.90
N LYS A 92 0.62 -24.43 -8.01
CA LYS A 92 -0.38 -23.81 -8.90
C LYS A 92 -0.14 -24.19 -10.37
N ALA A 93 1.11 -24.20 -10.81
CA ALA A 93 1.47 -24.55 -12.19
C ALA A 93 1.16 -26.03 -12.53
N TYR A 94 1.35 -26.95 -11.58
CA TYR A 94 1.04 -28.38 -11.78
C TYR A 94 -0.43 -28.76 -11.49
N ALA A 95 -1.21 -27.86 -10.91
CA ALA A 95 -2.65 -28.02 -10.71
C ALA A 95 -3.49 -27.54 -11.91
N SER A 96 -2.83 -27.13 -13.01
CA SER A 96 -3.44 -26.67 -14.27
C SER A 96 -3.29 -27.70 -15.37
#